data_AF-A0A9W9U3S3-F1
#
_entry.id   AF-A0A9W9U3S3-F1
#
_cell.length_a   1.000
_cell.length_b   1.000
_cell.length_c   1.000
_cell.angle_alpha   90.00
_cell.angle_beta   90.00
_cell.angle_gamma   90.00
#
_symmetry.space_group_name_H-M   'P 1'
#
loop_
_entity.id
_entity.type
_entity.pdbx_description
1 polymer ?
#
loop_
_entity_poly.entity_id
_entity_poly.type
_entity_poly.pdbx_seq_one_letter_code
_entity_poly.pdbx_strand_id
1 'polypeptide(L)'
;MSTCARNPESKSDGIAGSPRTTKSRVLEAGASMVQDFTPVKQICAHLNAFHVYANDPTRCVEANHYCTHLTEDVRQCLIYDSPESNARLIGVEYMVSPRIFVTLPPEERKLWHTHEFEVKSGMLVMPAPAGVPTAVWEAAETAEMADVAPIYGKTYHFWQVDRGDIVPMGPPQLMGSFTTPDSVKLAHEGGLDGLLKDRNERFGVDHHQKAKKREDIPPVEKHPATTSRSSKHVLEELSMDRLLRSALRLQRGTIARYALNGTGLFCAISLFWEHVVTVQLSEGPSMYPTFNPRGDWLVISRLHTNGKGIQIGDVVRFNHPTFLGTHAAKRVVGMPGDFVCRDQAFSEEAGKQMDMIRVPEGHVFLVGDNLPWSRDSRQFGPVPLGLINGKVVARLWPKLEWVENTMQPAQLD
;
A
#
# COMPACT_ATOMS: atom_id res chain seq x y z
N MET A 1 -25.61 17.12 -7.39
CA MET A 1 -26.21 15.81 -7.73
C MET A 1 -25.82 14.87 -6.60
N SER A 2 -26.81 14.44 -5.82
CA SER A 2 -26.68 13.60 -4.62
C SER A 2 -25.98 12.27 -4.94
N THR A 3 -24.91 11.92 -4.22
CA THR A 3 -24.09 10.71 -4.46
C THR A 3 -24.22 9.64 -3.39
N CYS A 4 -25.15 9.74 -2.43
CA CYS A 4 -25.62 8.53 -1.73
C CYS A 4 -26.61 7.79 -2.65
N ALA A 5 -26.14 7.48 -3.87
CA ALA A 5 -26.90 6.81 -4.90
C ALA A 5 -26.51 5.32 -4.90
N ARG A 6 -27.51 4.50 -4.58
CA ARG A 6 -27.66 3.09 -4.94
C ARG A 6 -26.82 2.69 -6.16
N ASN A 7 -26.14 1.56 -6.11
CA ASN A 7 -25.85 0.79 -7.33
C ASN A 7 -27.13 0.01 -7.66
N PRO A 8 -27.96 0.39 -8.65
CA PRO A 8 -29.32 -0.11 -8.79
C PRO A 8 -29.44 -1.58 -9.24
N GLU A 9 -28.32 -2.26 -9.49
CA GLU A 9 -28.30 -3.60 -10.11
C GLU A 9 -27.20 -4.48 -9.49
N SER A 10 -27.40 -5.03 -8.30
CA SER A 10 -26.49 -6.06 -7.74
C SER A 10 -26.83 -7.50 -8.18
N LYS A 11 -27.52 -7.67 -9.31
CA LYS A 11 -27.53 -8.95 -10.03
C LYS A 11 -26.31 -8.98 -10.95
N SER A 12 -25.14 -9.39 -10.46
CA SER A 12 -23.91 -9.70 -11.23
C SER A 12 -23.34 -8.70 -12.27
N ASP A 13 -24.06 -7.65 -12.67
CA ASP A 13 -23.85 -6.96 -13.94
C ASP A 13 -22.80 -5.83 -13.87
N GLY A 14 -22.23 -5.59 -12.68
CA GLY A 14 -21.23 -4.53 -12.43
C GLY A 14 -19.82 -4.98 -12.06
N ILE A 15 -19.56 -6.29 -11.93
CA ILE A 15 -18.21 -6.80 -11.58
C ILE A 15 -17.43 -7.09 -12.87
N ALA A 16 -16.22 -6.55 -13.00
CA ALA A 16 -15.41 -6.74 -14.19
C ALA A 16 -15.06 -8.23 -14.42
N GLY A 17 -15.19 -8.69 -15.68
CA GLY A 17 -14.75 -10.01 -16.13
C GLY A 17 -15.88 -10.92 -16.60
N SER A 18 -15.52 -12.13 -17.05
CA SER A 18 -16.50 -13.15 -17.44
C SER A 18 -17.03 -13.91 -16.23
N PRO A 19 -18.28 -14.43 -16.28
CA PRO A 19 -18.81 -15.27 -15.22
C PRO A 19 -17.93 -16.49 -14.93
N ARG A 20 -17.97 -16.96 -13.68
CA ARG A 20 -17.22 -18.14 -13.24
C ARG A 20 -17.60 -19.38 -14.07
N THR A 21 -16.60 -19.97 -14.73
CA THR A 21 -16.76 -21.17 -15.57
C THR A 21 -17.21 -22.39 -14.75
N THR A 22 -17.83 -23.38 -15.39
CA THR A 22 -18.19 -24.66 -14.75
C THR A 22 -16.96 -25.33 -14.12
N LYS A 23 -15.80 -25.25 -14.79
CA LYS A 23 -14.53 -25.74 -14.26
C LYS A 23 -14.16 -25.08 -12.94
N SER A 24 -14.20 -23.74 -12.88
CA SER A 24 -13.91 -22.98 -11.64
C SER A 24 -14.87 -23.36 -10.51
N ARG A 25 -16.16 -23.51 -10.81
CA ARG A 25 -17.17 -23.91 -9.83
C ARG A 25 -16.89 -25.31 -9.24
N VAL A 26 -16.54 -26.28 -10.09
CA VAL A 26 -16.20 -27.65 -9.65
C VAL A 26 -14.90 -27.66 -8.83
N LEU A 27 -13.87 -26.96 -9.29
CA LEU A 27 -12.59 -26.87 -8.57
C LEU A 27 -12.75 -26.22 -7.19
N GLU A 28 -13.52 -25.14 -7.10
CA GLU A 28 -13.77 -24.46 -5.83
C GLU A 28 -14.67 -25.27 -4.89
N ALA A 29 -15.66 -26.01 -5.42
CA ALA A 29 -16.42 -26.96 -4.63
C ALA A 29 -15.51 -28.04 -4.03
N GLY A 30 -14.63 -28.64 -4.85
CA GLY A 30 -13.63 -29.59 -4.37
C GLY A 30 -12.68 -28.99 -3.33
N ALA A 31 -12.18 -27.77 -3.58
CA ALA A 31 -11.33 -27.05 -2.63
C ALA A 31 -12.05 -26.80 -1.30
N SER A 32 -13.34 -26.42 -1.34
CA SER A 32 -14.13 -26.15 -0.13
C SER A 32 -14.38 -27.37 0.75
N MET A 33 -14.29 -28.57 0.19
CA MET A 33 -14.42 -29.82 0.93
C MET A 33 -13.12 -30.24 1.63
N VAL A 34 -11.96 -29.81 1.13
CA VAL A 34 -10.64 -30.26 1.64
C VAL A 34 -9.86 -29.18 2.37
N GLN A 35 -10.08 -27.90 2.04
CA GLN A 35 -9.39 -26.78 2.67
C GLN A 35 -10.07 -26.39 3.97
N ASP A 36 -9.27 -26.11 4.99
CA ASP A 36 -9.78 -25.63 6.26
C ASP A 36 -9.83 -24.10 6.29
N PHE A 37 -11.04 -23.55 6.24
CA PHE A 37 -11.32 -22.12 6.35
C PHE A 37 -11.55 -21.67 7.80
N THR A 38 -10.86 -22.28 8.77
CA THR A 38 -11.03 -21.98 10.21
C THR A 38 -11.11 -20.48 10.51
N PRO A 39 -10.22 -19.59 10.03
CA PRO A 39 -10.32 -18.16 10.31
C PRO A 39 -11.62 -17.51 9.82
N VAL A 40 -12.11 -17.88 8.63
CA VAL A 40 -13.35 -17.34 8.07
C VAL A 40 -14.57 -17.88 8.81
N LYS A 41 -14.51 -19.14 9.27
CA LYS A 41 -15.57 -19.77 10.08
C LYS A 41 -15.73 -19.16 11.48
N GLN A 42 -14.79 -18.31 11.94
CA GLN A 42 -14.88 -17.58 13.21
C GLN A 42 -15.70 -16.27 13.11
N ILE A 43 -16.25 -15.94 11.94
CA ILE A 43 -17.20 -14.82 11.82
C ILE A 43 -18.45 -15.14 12.63
N CYS A 44 -18.75 -14.32 13.63
CA CYS A 44 -19.81 -14.53 14.62
C CYS A 44 -20.96 -13.52 14.52
N ALA A 45 -20.78 -12.40 13.81
CA ALA A 45 -21.79 -11.36 13.69
C ALA A 45 -21.85 -10.77 12.28
N HIS A 46 -23.08 -10.47 11.83
CA HIS A 46 -23.37 -9.64 10.66
C HIS A 46 -23.99 -8.33 11.13
N LEU A 47 -23.31 -7.21 10.90
CA LEU A 47 -23.85 -5.87 11.15
C LEU A 47 -23.99 -5.11 9.83
N ASN A 48 -24.94 -4.17 9.78
CA ASN A 48 -25.13 -3.26 8.66
C ASN A 48 -25.16 -1.82 9.15
N ALA A 49 -24.32 -0.98 8.53
CA ALA A 49 -24.13 0.43 8.86
C ALA A 49 -23.84 1.25 7.59
N PHE A 50 -23.59 2.55 7.76
CA PHE A 50 -23.21 3.45 6.67
C PHE A 50 -21.90 4.15 7.01
N HIS A 51 -20.91 3.96 6.15
CA HIS A 51 -19.63 4.61 6.28
C HIS A 51 -19.62 5.92 5.51
N VAL A 52 -18.97 6.93 6.08
CA VAL A 52 -18.74 8.24 5.46
C VAL A 52 -17.26 8.42 5.17
N TYR A 53 -16.92 9.00 4.02
CA TYR A 53 -15.53 9.26 3.67
C TYR A 53 -14.95 10.35 4.57
N ALA A 54 -13.82 10.06 5.20
CA ALA A 54 -13.17 10.98 6.14
C ALA A 54 -12.75 12.31 5.46
N ASN A 55 -12.27 12.24 4.21
CA ASN A 55 -11.88 13.41 3.40
C ASN A 55 -13.06 14.11 2.70
N ASP A 56 -14.17 13.40 2.49
CA ASP A 56 -15.35 13.90 1.78
C ASP A 56 -16.65 13.48 2.47
N PRO A 57 -17.10 14.23 3.48
CA PRO A 57 -18.28 13.87 4.27
C PRO A 57 -19.61 13.98 3.50
N THR A 58 -19.58 14.35 2.21
CA THR A 58 -20.76 14.37 1.33
C THR A 58 -21.03 13.02 0.67
N ARG A 59 -20.11 12.06 0.83
CA ARG A 59 -20.20 10.73 0.22
C ARG A 59 -20.32 9.66 1.30
N CYS A 60 -21.16 8.68 1.05
CA CYS A 60 -21.43 7.58 1.96
C CYS A 60 -21.55 6.25 1.24
N VAL A 61 -21.28 5.14 1.93
CA VAL A 61 -21.38 3.77 1.42
C VAL A 61 -22.07 2.89 2.47
N GLU A 62 -23.09 2.14 2.07
CA GLU A 62 -23.65 1.07 2.92
C GLU A 62 -22.61 -0.03 3.11
N ALA A 63 -22.39 -0.44 4.35
CA ALA A 63 -21.34 -1.36 4.74
C ALA A 63 -21.95 -2.57 5.47
N ASN A 64 -21.69 -3.77 4.95
CA ASN A 64 -22.03 -5.04 5.57
C ASN A 64 -20.79 -5.60 6.25
N HIS A 65 -20.82 -5.60 7.58
CA HIS A 65 -19.74 -6.03 8.45
C HIS A 65 -19.92 -7.49 8.81
N TYR A 66 -18.90 -8.29 8.53
CA TYR A 66 -18.82 -9.67 8.99
C TYR A 66 -17.69 -9.78 9.99
N CYS A 67 -18.05 -9.78 11.27
CA CYS A 67 -17.12 -9.55 12.36
C CYS A 67 -16.72 -10.84 13.08
N THR A 68 -15.50 -10.82 13.58
CA THR A 68 -14.92 -11.82 14.48
C THR A 68 -14.48 -11.11 15.76
N HIS A 69 -14.90 -11.64 16.90
CA HIS A 69 -14.36 -11.25 18.20
C HIS A 69 -13.04 -11.99 18.44
N LEU A 70 -11.91 -11.28 18.43
CA LEU A 70 -10.61 -11.87 18.71
C LEU A 70 -10.36 -11.96 20.20
N THR A 71 -10.74 -10.90 20.92
CA THR A 71 -10.73 -10.79 22.37
C THR A 71 -11.89 -9.89 22.80
N GLU A 72 -12.13 -9.79 24.10
CA GLU A 72 -13.08 -8.82 24.67
C GLU A 72 -12.77 -7.36 24.27
N ASP A 73 -11.51 -7.06 23.95
CA ASP A 73 -11.07 -5.71 23.60
C ASP A 73 -10.89 -5.46 22.11
N VAL A 74 -10.85 -6.50 21.29
CA VAL A 74 -10.45 -6.40 19.88
C VAL A 74 -11.40 -7.21 19.02
N ARG A 75 -12.02 -6.51 18.09
CA ARG A 75 -12.87 -7.08 17.05
C ARG A 75 -12.31 -6.68 15.69
N GLN A 76 -12.50 -7.53 14.70
CA GLN A 76 -12.14 -7.23 13.32
C GLN A 76 -13.28 -7.63 12.41
N CYS A 77 -13.50 -6.86 11.35
CA CYS A 77 -14.59 -7.10 10.41
C CYS A 77 -14.09 -7.04 8.97
N LEU A 78 -14.56 -7.99 8.16
CA LEU A 78 -14.52 -7.87 6.71
C LEU A 78 -15.75 -7.07 6.26
N ILE A 79 -15.53 -6.05 5.42
CA ILE A 79 -16.59 -5.15 4.98
C ILE A 79 -16.93 -5.44 3.53
N TYR A 80 -18.21 -5.73 3.28
CA TYR A 80 -18.77 -5.96 1.96
C TYR A 80 -19.78 -4.88 1.57
N ASP A 81 -19.94 -4.64 0.28
CA ASP A 81 -20.92 -3.68 -0.25
C ASP A 81 -22.38 -4.19 -0.24
N SER A 82 -22.57 -5.50 -0.04
CA SER A 82 -23.87 -6.14 0.04
C SER A 82 -23.77 -7.42 0.88
N PRO A 83 -24.89 -7.98 1.36
CA PRO A 83 -24.92 -9.27 2.05
C PRO A 83 -25.03 -10.48 1.10
N GLU A 84 -25.01 -10.24 -0.22
CA GLU A 84 -25.24 -11.27 -1.24
C GLU A 84 -23.99 -12.12 -1.48
N SER A 85 -24.19 -13.33 -2.03
CA SER A 85 -23.09 -14.29 -2.28
C SER A 85 -21.99 -13.80 -3.25
N ASN A 86 -22.28 -12.78 -4.07
CA ASN A 86 -21.36 -12.16 -5.01
C ASN A 86 -20.89 -10.76 -4.57
N ALA A 87 -21.04 -10.42 -3.29
CA ALA A 87 -20.65 -9.14 -2.75
C ALA A 87 -19.15 -8.86 -2.94
N ARG A 88 -18.82 -7.59 -3.15
CA ARG A 88 -17.44 -7.12 -3.26
C ARG A 88 -16.88 -6.90 -1.86
N LEU A 89 -15.71 -7.46 -1.56
CA LEU A 89 -14.95 -7.09 -0.36
C LEU A 89 -14.41 -5.67 -0.56
N ILE A 90 -15.02 -4.70 0.13
CA ILE A 90 -14.70 -3.28 -0.03
C ILE A 90 -13.77 -2.76 1.05
N GLY A 91 -13.62 -3.43 2.19
CA GLY A 91 -12.83 -2.89 3.28
C GLY A 91 -12.59 -3.83 4.45
N VAL A 92 -11.88 -3.29 5.44
CA VAL A 92 -11.71 -3.89 6.76
C VAL A 92 -11.92 -2.85 7.83
N GLU A 93 -12.45 -3.29 8.96
CA GLU A 93 -12.53 -2.50 10.19
C GLU A 93 -11.86 -3.25 11.34
N TYR A 94 -11.15 -2.51 12.18
CA TYR A 94 -10.75 -2.95 13.50
C TYR A 94 -11.50 -2.12 14.53
N MET A 95 -12.07 -2.78 15.53
CA MET A 95 -12.72 -2.12 16.65
C MET A 95 -12.01 -2.47 17.94
N VAL A 96 -11.76 -1.45 18.77
CA VAL A 96 -11.06 -1.62 20.03
C VAL A 96 -11.80 -0.98 21.20
N SER A 97 -11.68 -1.60 22.38
CA SER A 97 -12.27 -1.05 23.60
C SER A 97 -11.67 0.31 23.97
N PRO A 98 -12.37 1.13 24.76
CA PRO A 98 -11.84 2.38 25.30
C PRO A 98 -10.49 2.20 26.00
N ARG A 99 -10.29 1.06 26.70
CA ARG A 99 -9.04 0.71 27.39
C ARG A 99 -7.86 0.66 26.42
N ILE A 100 -8.03 0.03 25.26
CA ILE A 100 -6.97 -0.03 24.24
C ILE A 100 -6.83 1.33 23.57
N PHE A 101 -7.94 1.98 23.22
CA PHE A 101 -7.94 3.25 22.51
C PHE A 101 -7.13 4.34 23.23
N VAL A 102 -7.25 4.46 24.55
CA VAL A 102 -6.50 5.48 25.32
C VAL A 102 -5.00 5.26 25.34
N THR A 103 -4.52 4.04 25.07
CA THR A 103 -3.08 3.72 24.98
C THR A 103 -2.47 4.12 23.64
N LEU A 104 -3.31 4.42 22.63
CA LEU A 104 -2.83 4.74 21.29
C LEU A 104 -2.18 6.14 21.24
N PRO A 105 -1.13 6.32 20.42
CA PRO A 105 -0.55 7.64 20.18
C PRO A 105 -1.61 8.67 19.73
N PRO A 106 -1.46 9.97 20.06
CA PRO A 106 -2.43 11.01 19.68
C PRO A 106 -2.74 11.06 18.18
N GLU A 107 -1.73 10.90 17.33
CA GLU A 107 -1.91 10.91 15.87
C GLU A 107 -2.67 9.67 15.37
N GLU A 108 -2.43 8.52 15.99
CA GLU A 108 -3.13 7.28 15.65
C GLU A 108 -4.61 7.40 16.02
N ARG A 109 -4.94 7.96 17.18
CA ARG A 109 -6.33 8.15 17.65
C ARG A 109 -7.20 8.97 16.69
N LYS A 110 -6.61 9.87 15.87
CA LYS A 110 -7.32 10.65 14.85
C LYS A 110 -7.91 9.78 13.72
N LEU A 111 -7.42 8.54 13.57
CA LEU A 111 -7.87 7.60 12.54
C LEU A 111 -9.06 6.74 12.99
N TRP A 112 -9.53 6.92 14.22
CA TRP A 112 -10.59 6.12 14.80
C TRP A 112 -11.85 6.97 14.99
N HIS A 113 -13.01 6.32 14.90
CA HIS A 113 -14.31 6.93 15.11
C HIS A 113 -15.09 6.18 16.19
N THR A 114 -16.12 6.83 16.73
CA THR A 114 -17.06 6.23 17.70
C THR A 114 -18.27 5.63 16.98
N HIS A 115 -18.82 4.55 17.52
CA HIS A 115 -20.07 3.94 17.04
C HIS A 115 -21.32 4.46 17.75
N GLU A 116 -21.16 5.36 18.75
CA GLU A 116 -22.27 5.77 19.63
C GLU A 116 -23.47 6.30 18.84
N PHE A 117 -23.24 7.21 17.88
CA PHE A 117 -24.33 7.79 17.10
C PHE A 117 -25.02 6.72 16.24
N GLU A 118 -24.28 5.82 15.60
CA GLU A 118 -24.88 4.78 14.76
C GLU A 118 -25.78 3.85 15.56
N VAL A 119 -25.28 3.46 16.74
CA VAL A 119 -26.00 2.59 17.66
C VAL A 119 -27.28 3.29 18.13
N LYS A 120 -27.14 4.48 18.73
CA LYS A 120 -28.26 5.19 19.37
C LYS A 120 -29.28 5.73 18.39
N SER A 121 -28.89 6.02 17.15
CA SER A 121 -29.82 6.44 16.10
C SER A 121 -30.58 5.30 15.43
N GLY A 122 -30.25 4.04 15.74
CA GLY A 122 -30.82 2.88 15.04
C GLY A 122 -30.24 2.65 13.64
N MET A 123 -29.18 3.39 13.26
CA MET A 123 -28.51 3.26 11.98
C MET A 123 -27.73 1.94 11.88
N LEU A 124 -26.98 1.59 12.93
CA LEU A 124 -26.30 0.30 13.02
C LEU A 124 -27.29 -0.76 13.46
N VAL A 125 -27.38 -1.86 12.70
CA VAL A 125 -28.28 -2.96 13.00
C VAL A 125 -27.60 -4.31 12.77
N MET A 126 -28.13 -5.34 13.42
CA MET A 126 -27.84 -6.73 13.08
C MET A 126 -29.06 -7.31 12.36
N PRO A 127 -28.97 -7.60 11.04
CA PRO A 127 -30.09 -8.20 10.31
C PRO A 127 -30.55 -9.50 10.96
N ALA A 128 -31.87 -9.64 11.14
CA ALA A 128 -32.44 -10.77 11.86
C ALA A 128 -32.27 -12.09 11.09
N PRO A 129 -31.75 -13.15 11.73
CA PRO A 129 -31.68 -14.47 11.11
C PRO A 129 -33.09 -15.05 10.90
N ALA A 130 -33.26 -15.76 9.79
CA ALA A 130 -34.53 -16.39 9.46
C ALA A 130 -34.96 -17.40 10.55
N GLY A 131 -36.22 -17.30 10.99
CA GLY A 131 -36.81 -18.23 11.95
C GLY A 131 -36.58 -17.89 13.43
N VAL A 132 -35.83 -16.83 13.76
CA VAL A 132 -35.69 -16.36 15.15
C VAL A 132 -36.83 -15.40 15.51
N PRO A 133 -37.54 -15.60 16.64
CA PRO A 133 -38.59 -14.68 17.07
C PRO A 133 -38.09 -13.26 17.27
N THR A 134 -38.81 -12.27 16.74
CA THR A 134 -38.40 -10.86 16.78
C THR A 134 -38.05 -10.39 18.18
N ALA A 135 -38.88 -10.66 19.20
CA ALA A 135 -38.60 -10.22 20.56
C ALA A 135 -37.26 -10.75 21.12
N VAL A 136 -36.90 -11.99 20.80
CA VAL A 136 -35.64 -12.61 21.23
C VAL A 136 -34.46 -11.96 20.50
N TRP A 137 -34.60 -11.75 19.18
CA TRP A 137 -33.56 -11.09 18.39
C TRP A 137 -33.35 -9.64 18.82
N GLU A 138 -34.42 -8.90 19.05
CA GLU A 138 -34.35 -7.51 19.52
C GLU A 138 -33.60 -7.38 20.84
N ALA A 139 -33.82 -8.31 21.78
CA ALA A 139 -33.11 -8.31 23.05
C ALA A 139 -31.61 -8.61 22.88
N ALA A 140 -31.27 -9.61 22.06
CA ALA A 140 -29.89 -9.98 21.77
C ALA A 140 -29.14 -8.85 21.03
N GLU A 141 -29.75 -8.28 19.99
CA GLU A 141 -29.18 -7.16 19.25
C GLU A 141 -29.01 -5.93 20.17
N THR A 142 -29.98 -5.62 21.03
CA THR A 142 -29.86 -4.47 21.94
C THR A 142 -28.72 -4.66 22.94
N ALA A 143 -28.52 -5.87 23.45
CA ALA A 143 -27.38 -6.20 24.30
C ALA A 143 -26.06 -6.03 23.56
N GLU A 144 -25.94 -6.57 22.35
CA GLU A 144 -24.74 -6.41 21.52
C GLU A 144 -24.44 -4.93 21.21
N MET A 145 -25.48 -4.13 20.96
CA MET A 145 -25.37 -2.69 20.72
C MET A 145 -24.87 -1.93 21.94
N ALA A 146 -25.18 -2.38 23.16
CA ALA A 146 -24.64 -1.81 24.38
C ALA A 146 -23.12 -2.04 24.49
N ASP A 147 -22.62 -3.16 23.96
CA ASP A 147 -21.19 -3.48 23.91
C ASP A 147 -20.48 -2.78 22.74
N VAL A 148 -21.17 -2.53 21.61
CA VAL A 148 -20.61 -1.83 20.44
C VAL A 148 -20.62 -0.32 20.60
N ALA A 149 -21.60 0.28 21.27
CA ALA A 149 -21.63 1.74 21.46
C ALA A 149 -20.30 2.35 21.99
N PRO A 150 -19.65 1.78 23.02
CA PRO A 150 -18.44 2.36 23.61
C PRO A 150 -17.14 2.08 22.83
N ILE A 151 -17.09 1.12 21.90
CA ILE A 151 -15.84 0.78 21.21
C ILE A 151 -15.52 1.79 20.09
N TYR A 152 -14.24 1.88 19.71
CA TYR A 152 -13.75 2.77 18.65
C TYR A 152 -13.38 1.97 17.41
N GLY A 153 -13.81 2.41 16.23
CA GLY A 153 -13.57 1.76 14.94
C GLY A 153 -12.53 2.47 14.09
N LYS A 154 -11.63 1.72 13.44
CA LYS A 154 -10.71 2.22 12.39
C LYS A 154 -10.95 1.44 11.11
N THR A 155 -11.40 2.15 10.09
CA THR A 155 -11.96 1.54 8.89
C THR A 155 -11.31 2.07 7.64
N TYR A 156 -10.91 1.16 6.76
CA TYR A 156 -10.41 1.50 5.43
C TYR A 156 -11.22 0.79 4.36
N HIS A 157 -11.68 1.56 3.37
CA HIS A 157 -12.24 1.02 2.15
C HIS A 157 -11.19 1.00 1.04
N PHE A 158 -11.00 -0.15 0.42
CA PHE A 158 -10.11 -0.39 -0.71
C PHE A 158 -10.81 -0.22 -2.06
N TRP A 159 -12.15 -0.23 -2.08
CA TRP A 159 -12.94 -0.12 -3.30
C TRP A 159 -14.05 0.92 -3.14
N GLN A 160 -13.98 2.00 -3.93
CA GLN A 160 -14.95 3.10 -3.93
C GLN A 160 -16.16 2.77 -4.81
N VAL A 161 -17.03 1.90 -4.33
CA VAL A 161 -18.18 1.37 -5.09
C VAL A 161 -19.22 2.44 -5.46
N ASP A 162 -19.31 3.53 -4.69
CA ASP A 162 -20.22 4.66 -4.93
C ASP A 162 -19.83 5.49 -6.18
N ARG A 163 -18.58 5.38 -6.66
CA ARG A 163 -18.15 5.99 -7.92
C ARG A 163 -18.53 5.18 -9.15
N GLY A 164 -19.01 3.95 -8.96
CA GLY A 164 -19.23 2.99 -10.06
C GLY A 164 -17.95 2.35 -10.59
N ASP A 165 -16.84 2.42 -9.86
CA ASP A 165 -15.59 1.77 -10.26
C ASP A 165 -15.80 0.24 -10.34
N ILE A 166 -15.51 -0.37 -11.50
CA ILE A 166 -15.73 -1.81 -11.78
C ILE A 166 -14.65 -2.73 -11.20
N VAL A 167 -13.55 -2.16 -10.71
CA VAL A 167 -12.46 -2.80 -9.96
C VAL A 167 -11.94 -1.84 -8.87
N PRO A 168 -11.23 -2.30 -7.83
CA PRO A 168 -10.69 -1.41 -6.79
C PRO A 168 -9.63 -0.45 -7.36
N MET A 169 -10.00 0.82 -7.54
CA MET A 169 -9.13 1.85 -8.09
C MET A 169 -8.70 2.88 -7.03
N GLY A 170 -7.43 3.28 -7.09
CA GLY A 170 -6.87 4.33 -6.23
C GLY A 170 -6.41 3.83 -4.86
N PRO A 171 -5.99 4.74 -3.97
CA PRO A 171 -5.50 4.39 -2.65
C PRO A 171 -6.66 4.02 -1.69
N PRO A 172 -6.38 3.24 -0.62
CA PRO A 172 -7.35 2.99 0.44
C PRO A 172 -7.87 4.30 1.03
N GLN A 173 -9.18 4.39 1.26
CA GLN A 173 -9.83 5.55 1.83
C GLN A 173 -10.13 5.30 3.31
N LEU A 174 -9.71 6.22 4.18
CA LEU A 174 -10.12 6.22 5.57
C LEU A 174 -11.62 6.51 5.63
N MET A 175 -12.34 5.63 6.29
CA MET A 175 -13.76 5.74 6.52
C MET A 175 -14.03 6.05 7.98
N GLY A 176 -15.08 6.81 8.22
CA GLY A 176 -15.64 7.00 9.54
C GLY A 176 -17.13 6.65 9.54
N SER A 177 -17.74 7.04 10.64
CA SER A 177 -19.17 6.96 10.85
C SER A 177 -19.78 8.36 10.96
N PHE A 178 -21.09 8.47 10.68
CA PHE A 178 -21.86 9.64 11.06
C PHE A 178 -21.87 9.82 12.59
N THR A 179 -21.69 11.04 13.04
CA THR A 179 -21.65 11.35 14.49
C THR A 179 -22.77 12.28 14.93
N THR A 180 -23.48 12.88 13.98
CA THR A 180 -24.61 13.80 14.20
C THR A 180 -25.63 13.71 13.07
N PRO A 181 -26.91 14.06 13.31
CA PRO A 181 -27.92 14.12 12.23
C PRO A 181 -27.54 15.11 11.11
N ASP A 182 -26.84 16.20 11.44
CA ASP A 182 -26.37 17.17 10.45
C ASP A 182 -25.29 16.58 9.54
N SER A 183 -24.42 15.72 10.07
CA SER A 183 -23.43 15.01 9.25
C SER A 183 -24.11 14.07 8.23
N VAL A 184 -25.26 13.48 8.60
CA VAL A 184 -26.05 12.65 7.67
C VAL A 184 -26.65 13.50 6.56
N LYS A 185 -27.20 14.68 6.90
CA LYS A 185 -27.78 15.60 5.91
C LYS A 185 -26.77 16.11 4.89
N LEU A 186 -25.48 16.18 5.25
CA LEU A 186 -24.41 16.53 4.30
C LEU A 186 -24.23 15.47 3.21
N ALA A 187 -24.44 14.19 3.55
CA ALA A 187 -24.28 13.08 2.61
C ALA A 187 -25.59 12.75 1.88
N HIS A 188 -26.74 12.89 2.56
CA HIS A 188 -28.04 12.53 2.03
C HIS A 188 -29.11 13.57 2.40
N GLU A 189 -29.69 14.24 1.40
CA GLU A 189 -30.65 15.35 1.60
C GLU A 189 -31.87 14.97 2.45
N GLY A 190 -32.35 13.73 2.34
CA GLY A 190 -33.43 13.18 3.15
C GLY A 190 -33.07 12.88 4.60
N GLY A 191 -31.87 13.26 5.06
CA GLY A 191 -31.36 12.95 6.39
C GLY A 191 -31.29 11.43 6.65
N LEU A 192 -31.43 11.06 7.91
CA LEU A 192 -31.34 9.66 8.34
C LEU A 192 -32.49 8.81 7.79
N ASP A 193 -33.72 9.31 7.83
CA ASP A 193 -34.89 8.63 7.28
C ASP A 193 -34.70 8.29 5.79
N GLY A 194 -34.23 9.26 5.02
CA GLY A 194 -33.95 9.07 3.59
C GLY A 194 -32.83 8.08 3.34
N LEU A 195 -31.72 8.20 4.09
CA LEU A 195 -30.56 7.32 3.95
C LEU A 195 -30.90 5.86 4.25
N LEU A 196 -31.68 5.62 5.31
CA LEU A 196 -31.99 4.27 5.80
C LEU A 196 -33.20 3.63 5.15
N LYS A 197 -33.99 4.37 4.35
CA LYS A 197 -35.26 3.90 3.80
C LYS A 197 -35.15 2.53 3.11
N ASP A 198 -34.29 2.42 2.11
CA ASP A 198 -34.12 1.18 1.32
C ASP A 198 -33.60 0.02 2.19
N ARG A 199 -32.63 0.30 3.08
CA ARG A 199 -32.07 -0.68 4.01
C ARG A 199 -33.12 -1.20 4.99
N ASN A 200 -33.94 -0.31 5.53
CA ASN A 200 -35.03 -0.62 6.45
C ASN A 200 -36.10 -1.48 5.77
N GLU A 201 -36.47 -1.16 4.54
CA GLU A 201 -37.40 -1.98 3.74
C GLU A 201 -36.84 -3.38 3.49
N ARG A 202 -35.55 -3.50 3.09
CA ARG A 202 -34.89 -4.80 2.82
C ARG A 202 -34.80 -5.70 4.04
N PHE A 203 -34.42 -5.15 5.20
CA PHE A 203 -34.25 -5.95 6.41
C PHE A 203 -35.48 -5.99 7.31
N GLY A 204 -36.58 -5.31 6.94
CA GLY A 204 -37.78 -5.22 7.77
C GLY A 204 -37.54 -4.53 9.12
N VAL A 205 -36.70 -3.48 9.13
CA VAL A 205 -36.26 -2.78 10.35
C VAL A 205 -36.85 -1.38 10.43
N ASP A 206 -37.24 -0.96 11.64
CA ASP A 206 -37.60 0.42 11.96
C ASP A 206 -36.53 1.04 12.86
N HIS A 207 -35.70 1.91 12.29
CA HIS A 207 -34.61 2.55 13.03
C HIS A 207 -35.08 3.48 14.17
N HIS A 208 -36.29 4.05 14.11
CA HIS A 208 -36.83 4.86 15.23
C HIS A 208 -37.16 3.97 16.42
N GLN A 209 -37.72 2.79 16.18
CA GLN A 209 -37.93 1.80 17.25
C GLN A 209 -36.61 1.30 17.83
N LYS A 210 -35.60 1.08 16.99
CA LYS A 210 -34.24 0.73 17.45
C LYS A 210 -33.67 1.83 18.32
N ALA A 211 -33.73 3.09 17.87
CA ALA A 211 -33.24 4.23 18.62
C ALA A 211 -33.91 4.32 19.99
N LYS A 212 -35.24 4.24 20.04
CA LYS A 212 -36.03 4.28 21.28
C LYS A 212 -35.62 3.20 22.28
N LYS A 213 -35.42 1.96 21.82
CA LYS A 213 -34.97 0.85 22.69
C LYS A 213 -33.54 1.01 23.21
N ARG A 214 -32.75 1.87 22.58
CA ARG A 214 -31.33 2.11 22.87
C ARG A 214 -31.10 3.43 23.61
N GLU A 215 -32.16 4.15 23.99
CA GLU A 215 -32.07 5.41 24.75
C GLU A 215 -31.35 5.22 26.10
N ASP A 216 -31.52 4.05 26.73
CA ASP A 216 -30.91 3.72 28.02
C ASP A 216 -29.43 3.31 27.92
N ILE A 217 -28.88 3.17 26.71
CA ILE A 217 -27.45 2.90 26.53
C ILE A 217 -26.66 4.13 27.05
N PRO A 218 -25.76 3.96 28.04
CA PRO A 218 -25.05 5.08 28.63
C PRO A 218 -24.34 5.97 27.60
N PRO A 219 -24.27 7.29 27.80
CA PRO A 219 -23.43 8.15 26.99
C PRO A 219 -21.97 7.71 27.08
N VAL A 220 -21.32 7.62 25.92
CA VAL A 220 -19.90 7.29 25.85
C VAL A 220 -19.13 8.58 26.05
N GLU A 221 -18.16 8.59 26.98
CA GLU A 221 -17.26 9.72 27.13
C GLU A 221 -16.42 9.85 25.85
N LYS A 222 -16.77 10.82 24.99
CA LYS A 222 -16.08 11.04 23.73
C LYS A 222 -14.71 11.61 24.01
N HIS A 223 -13.67 10.88 23.63
CA HIS A 223 -12.32 11.41 23.72
C HIS A 223 -12.19 12.64 22.80
N PRO A 224 -11.59 13.77 23.24
CA PRO A 224 -11.53 15.02 22.46
C PRO A 224 -10.85 14.91 21.08
N ALA A 225 -10.08 13.84 20.85
CA ALA A 225 -9.50 13.54 19.54
C ALA A 225 -10.54 13.07 18.50
N THR A 226 -11.72 12.63 18.94
CA THR A 226 -12.78 12.02 18.11
C THR A 226 -13.97 12.97 17.90
N THR A 227 -14.03 14.08 18.64
CA THR A 227 -15.07 15.10 18.53
C THR A 227 -14.66 16.17 17.52
N SER A 228 -15.29 16.15 16.34
CA SER A 228 -15.31 17.24 15.36
C SER A 228 -13.95 17.87 14.99
N ARG A 229 -13.20 17.17 14.15
CA ARG A 229 -12.38 17.83 13.13
C ARG A 229 -12.59 17.08 11.83
N SER A 230 -13.14 17.76 10.82
CA SER A 230 -13.23 17.22 9.46
C SER A 230 -11.88 16.61 9.10
N SER A 231 -11.85 15.33 8.73
CA SER A 231 -10.60 14.63 8.41
C SER A 231 -9.93 15.19 7.14
N LYS A 232 -10.55 16.18 6.48
CA LYS A 232 -9.85 17.15 5.61
C LYS A 232 -8.59 17.69 6.28
N HIS A 233 -8.63 18.01 7.57
CA HIS A 233 -7.46 18.50 8.31
C HIS A 233 -6.43 17.41 8.65
N VAL A 234 -6.81 16.14 8.80
CA VAL A 234 -5.87 15.05 9.13
C VAL A 234 -5.11 14.62 7.88
N LEU A 235 -5.78 14.54 6.73
CA LEU A 235 -5.14 14.28 5.44
C LEU A 235 -4.47 15.54 4.86
N GLU A 236 -4.91 16.75 5.19
CA GLU A 236 -4.15 18.00 4.92
C GLU A 236 -2.98 18.23 5.90
N GLU A 237 -2.99 17.70 7.13
CA GLU A 237 -1.82 17.71 8.04
C GLU A 237 -0.75 16.71 7.58
N LEU A 238 -1.16 15.60 6.96
CA LEU A 238 -0.27 14.63 6.30
C LEU A 238 0.12 15.04 4.87
N SER A 239 -0.61 15.98 4.26
CA SER A 239 -0.22 16.59 3.00
C SER A 239 0.87 17.63 3.26
N MET A 240 2.05 17.38 2.70
CA MET A 240 3.25 18.24 2.67
C MET A 240 2.94 19.74 2.45
N ASP A 241 1.79 20.05 1.85
CA ASP A 241 1.36 21.38 1.43
C ASP A 241 1.06 22.38 2.56
N ARG A 242 0.62 21.96 3.76
CA ARG A 242 0.38 22.92 4.88
C ARG A 242 1.60 23.22 5.72
N LEU A 243 2.54 22.28 5.85
CA LEU A 243 3.86 22.57 6.40
C LEU A 243 4.62 23.56 5.50
N LEU A 244 4.54 23.38 4.18
CA LEU A 244 5.06 24.32 3.20
C LEU A 244 4.38 25.70 3.29
N ARG A 245 3.04 25.77 3.37
CA ARG A 245 2.31 27.06 3.37
C ARG A 245 2.30 27.79 4.72
N SER A 246 2.40 27.08 5.85
CA SER A 246 2.51 27.71 7.19
C SER A 246 3.93 28.21 7.48
N ALA A 247 4.96 27.50 7.00
CA ALA A 247 6.34 27.99 7.00
C ALA A 247 6.51 29.29 6.18
N LEU A 248 5.66 29.50 5.16
CA LEU A 248 5.68 30.68 4.29
C LEU A 248 4.93 31.91 4.86
N ARG A 249 4.23 31.80 6.01
CA ARG A 249 3.45 32.91 6.59
C ARG A 249 4.07 33.59 7.82
N LEU A 250 5.25 33.16 8.29
CA LEU A 250 5.99 33.88 9.33
C LEU A 250 7.10 34.76 8.73
N GLN A 251 6.76 36.01 8.38
CA GLN A 251 7.76 37.04 8.09
C GLN A 251 8.31 37.65 9.40
N ARG A 252 9.39 37.05 9.90
CA ARG A 252 10.54 37.74 10.54
C ARG A 252 11.83 37.24 9.86
N GLY A 253 11.82 37.07 8.54
CA GLY A 253 12.28 38.08 7.59
C GLY A 253 13.60 37.68 6.91
N THR A 254 14.54 37.07 7.66
CA THR A 254 15.85 36.74 7.09
C THR A 254 16.37 35.37 7.54
N ILE A 255 16.38 35.09 8.85
CA ILE A 255 16.95 33.83 9.40
C ILE A 255 16.08 32.62 9.05
N ALA A 256 14.76 32.70 9.24
CA ALA A 256 13.84 31.61 8.88
C ALA A 256 13.84 31.31 7.37
N ARG A 257 14.03 32.34 6.53
CA ARG A 257 14.15 32.19 5.08
C ARG A 257 15.49 31.54 4.69
N TYR A 258 16.60 31.93 5.31
CA TYR A 258 17.88 31.25 5.09
C TYR A 258 17.87 29.80 5.59
N ALA A 259 17.22 29.53 6.72
CA ALA A 259 17.04 28.17 7.22
C ALA A 259 16.20 27.32 6.26
N LEU A 260 15.04 27.80 5.84
CA LEU A 260 14.16 27.09 4.91
C LEU A 260 14.83 26.88 3.54
N ASN A 261 15.49 27.90 2.99
CA ASN A 261 16.25 27.79 1.74
C ASN A 261 17.45 26.86 1.90
N GLY A 262 18.12 26.87 3.06
CA GLY A 262 19.23 25.98 3.38
C GLY A 262 18.78 24.52 3.46
N THR A 263 17.67 24.25 4.15
CA THR A 263 17.06 22.91 4.19
C THR A 263 16.60 22.48 2.80
N GLY A 264 15.94 23.35 2.04
CA GLY A 264 15.54 23.08 0.67
C GLY A 264 16.72 22.76 -0.24
N LEU A 265 17.81 23.53 -0.14
CA LEU A 265 19.05 23.29 -0.87
C LEU A 265 19.72 21.98 -0.44
N PHE A 266 19.77 21.68 0.86
CA PHE A 266 20.29 20.42 1.37
C PHE A 266 19.49 19.23 0.84
N CYS A 267 18.15 19.29 0.90
CA CYS A 267 17.27 18.27 0.34
C CYS A 267 17.47 18.13 -1.17
N ALA A 268 17.56 19.24 -1.91
CA ALA A 268 17.82 19.21 -3.35
C ALA A 268 19.19 18.58 -3.67
N ILE A 269 20.23 18.93 -2.92
CA ILE A 269 21.57 18.34 -3.06
C ILE A 269 21.52 16.85 -2.71
N SER A 270 20.80 16.46 -1.67
CA SER A 270 20.68 15.05 -1.24
C SER A 270 19.94 14.21 -2.28
N LEU A 271 18.81 14.72 -2.80
CA LEU A 271 18.07 14.07 -3.87
C LEU A 271 18.89 13.99 -5.15
N PHE A 272 19.63 15.05 -5.49
CA PHE A 272 20.55 15.05 -6.63
C PHE A 272 21.67 14.01 -6.45
N TRP A 273 22.24 13.92 -5.25
CA TRP A 273 23.28 12.94 -4.92
C TRP A 273 22.75 11.49 -4.99
N GLU A 274 21.53 11.27 -4.52
CA GLU A 274 20.93 9.93 -4.44
C GLU A 274 20.38 9.46 -5.81
N HIS A 275 19.82 10.38 -6.60
CA HIS A 275 19.04 10.04 -7.81
C HIS A 275 19.73 10.44 -9.12
N VAL A 276 20.74 11.31 -9.11
CA VAL A 276 21.44 11.75 -10.33
C VAL A 276 22.89 11.29 -10.36
N VAL A 277 23.69 11.66 -9.36
CA VAL A 277 25.13 11.35 -9.35
C VAL A 277 25.62 11.06 -7.95
N THR A 278 26.37 9.97 -7.79
CA THR A 278 27.03 9.66 -6.52
C THR A 278 28.53 9.45 -6.75
N VAL A 279 29.35 9.77 -5.76
CA VAL A 279 30.79 9.51 -5.79
C VAL A 279 31.12 8.48 -4.73
N GLN A 280 31.85 7.44 -5.11
CA GLN A 280 32.22 6.35 -4.20
C GLN A 280 33.71 6.00 -4.34
N LEU A 281 34.37 5.72 -3.21
CA LEU A 281 35.71 5.16 -3.19
C LEU A 281 35.69 3.71 -3.70
N SER A 282 36.59 3.40 -4.65
CA SER A 282 36.83 2.06 -5.15
C SER A 282 37.90 1.35 -4.32
N GLU A 283 37.57 0.15 -3.87
CA GLU A 283 38.49 -0.75 -3.16
C GLU A 283 38.41 -2.15 -3.77
N GLY A 284 39.58 -2.72 -4.07
CA GLY A 284 39.75 -4.07 -4.59
C GLY A 284 40.38 -4.12 -5.99
N PRO A 285 41.14 -5.19 -6.31
CA PRO A 285 41.93 -5.28 -7.54
C PRO A 285 41.12 -5.68 -8.79
N SER A 286 39.82 -5.97 -8.64
CA SER A 286 39.07 -6.73 -9.65
C SER A 286 38.77 -6.00 -10.96
N MET A 287 38.87 -4.67 -10.96
CA MET A 287 38.71 -3.82 -12.15
C MET A 287 40.04 -3.24 -12.63
N TYR A 288 41.17 -3.72 -12.12
CA TYR A 288 42.49 -3.32 -12.61
C TYR A 288 42.70 -3.84 -14.06
N PRO A 289 43.28 -3.07 -14.99
CA PRO A 289 43.92 -1.76 -14.82
C PRO A 289 42.96 -0.55 -14.92
N THR A 290 41.68 -0.74 -15.25
CA THR A 290 40.71 0.35 -15.41
C THR A 290 40.57 1.19 -14.13
N PHE A 291 40.53 0.53 -12.97
CA PHE A 291 40.59 1.20 -11.67
C PHE A 291 41.75 0.65 -10.83
N ASN A 292 42.42 1.55 -10.10
CA ASN A 292 43.46 1.17 -9.15
C ASN A 292 42.84 0.37 -7.99
N PRO A 293 43.59 -0.59 -7.40
CA PRO A 293 43.07 -1.40 -6.31
C PRO A 293 42.65 -0.63 -5.06
N ARG A 294 43.14 0.60 -4.87
CA ARG A 294 42.77 1.52 -3.78
C ARG A 294 42.92 2.97 -4.24
N GLY A 295 42.09 3.85 -3.69
CA GLY A 295 42.26 5.31 -3.78
C GLY A 295 41.57 5.99 -4.96
N ASP A 296 40.94 5.23 -5.86
CA ASP A 296 40.17 5.79 -6.97
C ASP A 296 38.77 6.19 -6.51
N TRP A 297 38.42 7.46 -6.70
CA TRP A 297 37.06 7.95 -6.47
C TRP A 297 36.27 7.88 -7.77
N LEU A 298 35.19 7.09 -7.79
CA LEU A 298 34.39 6.83 -8.97
C LEU A 298 33.12 7.67 -8.97
N VAL A 299 32.84 8.34 -10.08
CA VAL A 299 31.59 9.05 -10.35
C VAL A 299 30.61 8.07 -10.99
N ILE A 300 29.46 7.90 -10.34
CA ILE A 300 28.42 6.95 -10.75
C ILE A 300 27.17 7.74 -11.11
N SER A 301 26.73 7.61 -12.36
CA SER A 301 25.45 8.12 -12.84
C SER A 301 24.31 7.18 -12.42
N ARG A 302 23.39 7.72 -11.61
CA ARG A 302 22.20 7.05 -11.08
C ARG A 302 21.03 7.03 -12.08
N LEU A 303 21.15 7.76 -13.19
CA LEU A 303 20.18 7.76 -14.28
C LEU A 303 20.05 6.39 -14.98
N HIS A 304 21.09 5.55 -14.85
CA HIS A 304 21.14 4.19 -15.39
C HIS A 304 20.73 3.09 -14.39
N THR A 305 19.99 3.46 -13.34
CA THR A 305 19.41 2.50 -12.38
C THR A 305 18.51 1.48 -13.08
N ASN A 306 18.47 0.26 -12.54
CA ASN A 306 17.73 -0.87 -13.11
C ASN A 306 18.14 -1.22 -14.57
N GLY A 307 19.37 -0.88 -14.95
CA GLY A 307 19.92 -1.18 -16.27
C GLY A 307 19.43 -0.27 -17.41
N LYS A 308 18.84 0.88 -17.11
CA LYS A 308 18.39 1.83 -18.15
C LYS A 308 19.56 2.33 -18.99
N GLY A 309 19.52 2.12 -20.30
CA GLY A 309 20.50 2.67 -21.25
C GLY A 309 21.94 2.21 -21.01
N ILE A 310 22.17 1.09 -20.33
CA ILE A 310 23.48 0.45 -20.26
C ILE A 310 23.73 -0.32 -21.54
N GLN A 311 24.99 -0.41 -21.95
CA GLN A 311 25.41 -1.12 -23.15
C GLN A 311 26.59 -2.05 -22.84
N ILE A 312 26.88 -2.97 -23.76
CA ILE A 312 28.08 -3.81 -23.70
C ILE A 312 29.31 -2.92 -23.58
N GLY A 313 30.18 -3.26 -22.64
CA GLY A 313 31.42 -2.57 -22.34
C GLY A 313 31.30 -1.43 -21.33
N ASP A 314 30.08 -1.04 -20.93
CA ASP A 314 29.89 -0.13 -19.81
C ASP A 314 30.35 -0.74 -18.49
N VAL A 315 30.83 0.10 -17.56
CA VAL A 315 31.10 -0.32 -16.19
C VAL A 315 29.93 0.07 -15.31
N VAL A 316 29.35 -0.90 -14.60
CA VAL A 316 28.16 -0.69 -13.76
C VAL A 316 28.46 -1.00 -12.31
N ARG A 317 27.80 -0.25 -11.42
CA ARG A 317 27.71 -0.53 -9.99
C ARG A 317 26.42 -1.30 -9.73
N PHE A 318 26.49 -2.39 -8.98
CA PHE A 318 25.33 -3.20 -8.63
C PHE A 318 25.41 -3.74 -7.20
N ASN A 319 24.26 -4.11 -6.65
CA ASN A 319 24.12 -4.83 -5.40
C ASN A 319 24.57 -6.29 -5.59
N HIS A 320 25.53 -6.76 -4.79
CA HIS A 320 26.07 -8.10 -4.94
C HIS A 320 24.99 -9.17 -4.62
N PRO A 321 24.70 -10.12 -5.52
CA PRO A 321 23.57 -11.05 -5.34
C PRO A 321 23.76 -12.01 -4.16
N THR A 322 25.02 -12.36 -3.83
CA THR A 322 25.35 -13.27 -2.71
C THR A 322 25.60 -12.56 -1.38
N PHE A 323 26.02 -11.29 -1.38
CA PHE A 323 26.48 -10.59 -0.18
C PHE A 323 25.63 -9.32 0.02
N LEU A 324 24.60 -9.45 0.86
CA LEU A 324 23.65 -8.37 1.14
C LEU A 324 24.38 -7.14 1.72
N GLY A 325 23.97 -5.95 1.30
CA GLY A 325 24.58 -4.68 1.70
C GLY A 325 25.93 -4.37 1.05
N THR A 326 26.45 -5.25 0.18
CA THR A 326 27.71 -5.02 -0.54
C THR A 326 27.43 -4.55 -1.97
N HIS A 327 28.19 -3.55 -2.42
CA HIS A 327 28.18 -3.08 -3.80
C HIS A 327 29.47 -3.48 -4.53
N ALA A 328 29.34 -3.83 -5.81
CA ALA A 328 30.48 -4.15 -6.66
C ALA A 328 30.42 -3.36 -7.97
N ALA A 329 31.58 -3.17 -8.61
CA ALA A 329 31.70 -2.60 -9.94
C ALA A 329 32.27 -3.64 -10.90
N LYS A 330 31.63 -3.82 -12.05
CA LYS A 330 32.03 -4.77 -13.10
C LYS A 330 31.66 -4.23 -14.48
N ARG A 331 32.34 -4.73 -15.52
CA ARG A 331 32.05 -4.42 -16.91
C ARG A 331 30.94 -5.31 -17.44
N VAL A 332 30.03 -4.71 -18.21
CA VAL A 332 28.99 -5.42 -18.96
C VAL A 332 29.62 -6.13 -20.14
N VAL A 333 29.50 -7.45 -20.20
CA VAL A 333 29.99 -8.25 -21.34
C VAL A 333 28.85 -8.82 -22.18
N GLY A 334 27.67 -9.04 -21.58
CA GLY A 334 26.50 -9.50 -22.33
C GLY A 334 25.21 -8.90 -21.78
N MET A 335 24.32 -8.53 -22.69
CA MET A 335 22.98 -8.01 -22.45
C MET A 335 21.93 -9.15 -22.53
N PRO A 336 20.66 -8.92 -22.12
CA PRO A 336 19.60 -9.91 -22.27
C PRO A 336 19.55 -10.51 -23.67
N GLY A 337 19.58 -11.84 -23.75
CA GLY A 337 19.53 -12.59 -25.01
C GLY A 337 20.90 -12.91 -25.63
N ASP A 338 21.98 -12.23 -25.23
CA ASP A 338 23.32 -12.47 -25.76
C ASP A 338 23.86 -13.84 -25.38
N PHE A 339 24.74 -14.38 -26.21
CA PHE A 339 25.54 -15.57 -25.89
C PHE A 339 26.95 -15.15 -25.52
N VAL A 340 27.37 -15.46 -24.29
CA VAL A 340 28.68 -15.09 -23.75
C VAL A 340 29.46 -16.35 -23.43
N CYS A 341 30.73 -16.40 -23.82
CA CYS A 341 31.63 -17.44 -23.35
C CYS A 341 31.95 -17.19 -21.87
N ARG A 342 31.65 -18.17 -21.02
CA ARG A 342 31.96 -18.11 -19.59
C ARG A 342 33.47 -18.03 -19.36
N ASP A 343 34.22 -18.81 -20.12
CA ASP A 343 35.67 -18.93 -20.01
C ASP A 343 36.37 -18.02 -21.02
N GLN A 344 36.33 -16.71 -20.73
CA GLN A 344 37.02 -15.71 -21.54
C GLN A 344 38.53 -15.98 -21.60
N ALA A 345 39.15 -15.56 -22.71
CA ALA A 345 40.61 -15.53 -22.84
C ALA A 345 41.23 -14.83 -21.62
N PHE A 346 42.33 -15.40 -21.07
CA PHE A 346 43.02 -14.94 -19.85
C PHE A 346 42.32 -15.23 -18.51
N SER A 347 41.22 -15.98 -18.49
CA SER A 347 40.70 -16.65 -17.27
C SER A 347 41.62 -17.82 -16.87
N GLU A 348 41.71 -18.18 -15.58
CA GLU A 348 42.49 -19.36 -15.14
C GLU A 348 41.96 -20.70 -15.70
N GLU A 349 40.70 -20.68 -16.16
CA GLU A 349 40.00 -21.80 -16.78
C GLU A 349 39.85 -21.65 -18.30
N ALA A 350 40.44 -20.60 -18.89
CA ALA A 350 40.35 -20.32 -20.33
C ALA A 350 40.77 -21.52 -21.17
N GLY A 351 39.86 -21.98 -22.04
CA GLY A 351 40.10 -23.09 -22.97
C GLY A 351 39.95 -24.51 -22.39
N LYS A 352 39.55 -24.66 -21.11
CA LYS A 352 39.28 -25.98 -20.51
C LYS A 352 37.88 -26.51 -20.84
N GLN A 353 36.87 -25.64 -20.88
CA GLN A 353 35.51 -25.94 -21.33
C GLN A 353 34.97 -24.75 -22.15
N MET A 354 34.38 -25.02 -23.32
CA MET A 354 33.71 -23.98 -24.12
C MET A 354 32.25 -23.87 -23.66
N ASP A 355 32.03 -23.29 -22.49
CA ASP A 355 30.69 -23.10 -21.92
C ASP A 355 30.10 -21.75 -22.38
N MET A 356 29.16 -21.82 -23.33
CA MET A 356 28.44 -20.65 -23.85
C MET A 356 27.15 -20.46 -23.05
N ILE A 357 27.04 -19.34 -22.35
CA ILE A 357 25.88 -18.98 -21.56
C ILE A 357 25.02 -18.01 -22.36
N ARG A 358 23.75 -18.35 -22.56
CA ARG A 358 22.74 -17.38 -22.98
C ARG A 358 22.31 -16.55 -21.79
N VAL A 359 22.48 -15.23 -21.86
CA VAL A 359 22.04 -14.30 -20.81
C VAL A 359 20.50 -14.30 -20.78
N PRO A 360 19.87 -14.66 -19.65
CA PRO A 360 18.41 -14.65 -19.55
C PRO A 360 17.82 -13.26 -19.74
N GLU A 361 16.55 -13.22 -20.12
CA GLU A 361 15.80 -11.96 -20.16
C GLU A 361 15.83 -11.26 -18.79
N GLY A 362 15.97 -9.93 -18.81
CA GLY A 362 16.08 -9.13 -17.59
C GLY A 362 17.40 -9.26 -16.81
N HIS A 363 18.42 -9.96 -17.35
CA HIS A 363 19.73 -10.13 -16.72
C HIS A 363 20.87 -9.56 -17.57
N VAL A 364 22.02 -9.36 -16.94
CA VAL A 364 23.26 -8.91 -17.57
C VAL A 364 24.41 -9.82 -17.16
N PHE A 365 25.38 -10.06 -18.04
CA PHE A 365 26.60 -10.78 -17.71
C PHE A 365 27.72 -9.79 -17.38
N LEU A 366 28.23 -9.84 -16.15
CA LEU A 366 29.18 -8.87 -15.62
C LEU A 366 30.53 -9.53 -15.35
N VAL A 367 31.63 -8.92 -15.78
CA VAL A 367 32.99 -9.44 -15.61
C VAL A 367 33.93 -8.32 -15.17
N GLY A 368 34.90 -8.66 -14.32
CA GLY A 368 35.93 -7.71 -13.92
C GLY A 368 37.12 -7.73 -14.88
N ASP A 369 37.71 -6.56 -15.12
CA ASP A 369 38.83 -6.43 -16.06
C ASP A 369 40.09 -7.18 -15.60
N ASN A 370 40.24 -7.42 -14.28
CA ASN A 370 41.29 -8.26 -13.72
C ASN A 370 40.77 -9.70 -13.54
N LEU A 371 40.73 -10.47 -14.63
CA LEU A 371 40.07 -11.77 -14.70
C LEU A 371 40.50 -12.76 -13.59
N PRO A 372 41.79 -12.95 -13.24
CA PRO A 372 42.19 -13.88 -12.18
C PRO A 372 41.74 -13.45 -10.78
N TRP A 373 41.59 -12.14 -10.56
CA TRP A 373 41.27 -11.54 -9.26
C TRP A 373 39.85 -11.00 -9.18
N SER A 374 38.96 -11.45 -10.08
CA SER A 374 37.59 -11.01 -10.14
C SER A 374 36.61 -12.13 -9.81
N ARG A 375 35.84 -11.92 -8.75
CA ARG A 375 34.60 -12.67 -8.48
C ARG A 375 33.45 -11.97 -9.19
N ASP A 376 32.89 -12.63 -10.20
CA ASP A 376 31.91 -12.03 -11.12
C ASP A 376 30.94 -13.08 -11.69
N SER A 377 30.22 -12.75 -12.78
CA SER A 377 29.18 -13.62 -13.34
C SER A 377 29.68 -15.00 -13.78
N ARG A 378 31.00 -15.19 -13.96
CA ARG A 378 31.58 -16.52 -14.19
C ARG A 378 31.40 -17.47 -13.00
N GLN A 379 31.31 -16.92 -11.78
CA GLN A 379 31.16 -17.69 -10.55
C GLN A 379 29.71 -17.75 -10.07
N PHE A 380 29.00 -16.62 -10.06
CA PHE A 380 27.64 -16.53 -9.51
C PHE A 380 26.53 -16.43 -10.56
N GLY A 381 26.87 -16.41 -11.85
CA GLY A 381 25.92 -16.35 -12.96
C GLY A 381 25.50 -14.92 -13.38
N PRO A 382 24.60 -14.81 -14.37
CA PRO A 382 24.02 -13.53 -14.80
C PRO A 382 23.34 -12.77 -13.65
N VAL A 383 23.43 -11.44 -13.65
CA VAL A 383 22.90 -10.56 -12.61
C VAL A 383 21.60 -9.90 -13.09
N PRO A 384 20.51 -9.90 -12.30
CA PRO A 384 19.29 -9.17 -12.66
C PRO A 384 19.57 -7.68 -12.87
N LEU A 385 19.02 -7.08 -13.94
CA LEU A 385 19.15 -5.65 -14.23
C LEU A 385 18.65 -4.78 -13.07
N GLY A 386 17.65 -5.25 -12.31
CA GLY A 386 17.14 -4.57 -11.11
C GLY A 386 18.13 -4.45 -9.95
N LEU A 387 19.25 -5.19 -9.97
CA LEU A 387 20.34 -5.00 -9.00
C LEU A 387 21.32 -3.91 -9.44
N ILE A 388 21.20 -3.36 -10.65
CA ILE A 388 22.07 -2.29 -11.12
C ILE A 388 21.67 -0.97 -10.49
N ASN A 389 22.61 -0.41 -9.76
CA ASN A 389 22.47 0.85 -9.05
C ASN A 389 22.92 2.03 -9.95
N GLY A 390 23.81 1.84 -10.91
CA GLY A 390 24.16 2.93 -11.84
C GLY A 390 25.35 2.60 -12.71
N LYS A 391 25.70 3.54 -13.59
CA LYS A 391 26.84 3.43 -14.51
C LYS A 391 28.00 4.24 -13.97
N VAL A 392 29.19 3.65 -13.91
CA VAL A 392 30.42 4.38 -13.59
C VAL A 392 30.84 5.15 -14.84
N VAL A 393 30.87 6.48 -14.75
CA VAL A 393 31.10 7.36 -15.90
C VAL A 393 32.47 8.03 -15.89
N ALA A 394 33.06 8.25 -14.71
CA ALA A 394 34.37 8.85 -14.59
C ALA A 394 35.08 8.38 -13.32
N ARG A 395 36.40 8.41 -13.34
CA ARG A 395 37.25 8.45 -12.15
C ARG A 395 37.58 9.91 -11.86
N LEU A 396 37.29 10.39 -10.65
CA LEU A 396 37.49 11.77 -10.22
C LEU A 396 38.91 12.04 -9.69
N TRP A 397 39.51 11.04 -9.03
CA TRP A 397 40.82 11.13 -8.37
C TRP A 397 41.61 9.83 -8.61
N PRO A 398 42.95 9.85 -8.80
CA PRO A 398 43.89 10.99 -8.67
C PRO A 398 43.87 11.99 -9.84
N LYS A 399 43.26 11.64 -10.97
CA LYS A 399 43.02 12.52 -12.10
C LYS A 399 41.61 12.26 -12.65
N LEU A 400 40.92 13.33 -13.06
CA LEU A 400 39.61 13.23 -13.70
C LEU A 400 39.76 12.59 -15.08
N GLU A 401 39.22 11.39 -15.25
CA GLU A 401 39.24 10.64 -16.51
C GLU A 401 37.88 9.96 -16.72
N TRP A 402 37.33 10.09 -17.93
CA TRP A 402 36.08 9.42 -18.29
C TRP A 402 36.31 7.93 -18.49
N VAL A 403 35.35 7.11 -18.07
CA VAL A 403 35.41 5.67 -18.30
C VAL A 403 34.96 5.40 -19.72
N GLU A 404 35.92 5.02 -20.57
CA GLU A 404 35.66 4.69 -21.96
C GLU A 404 35.21 3.24 -22.12
N ASN A 405 34.40 3.00 -23.15
CA ASN A 405 34.05 1.66 -23.57
C ASN A 405 35.22 1.07 -24.37
N THR A 406 35.88 0.07 -23.79
CA THR A 406 37.03 -0.62 -24.40
C THR A 406 36.63 -1.81 -25.27
N MET A 407 35.34 -2.17 -25.31
CA MET A 407 34.82 -3.26 -26.12
C MET A 407 34.48 -2.76 -27.52
N GLN A 408 35.07 -3.38 -28.54
CA GLN A 408 34.75 -3.12 -29.94
C GLN A 408 34.04 -4.35 -30.53
N PRO A 409 33.09 -4.17 -31.47
CA PRO A 409 32.56 -5.29 -32.24
C PRO A 409 33.72 -6.06 -32.89
N ALA A 410 33.66 -7.38 -32.84
CA ALA A 410 34.64 -8.20 -33.54
C ALA A 410 34.54 -7.93 -35.04
N GLN A 411 35.66 -7.55 -35.66
CA GLN A 411 35.77 -7.56 -37.12
C GLN A 411 35.94 -9.02 -37.53
N LEU A 412 34.86 -9.62 -38.01
CA LEU A 412 34.88 -10.95 -38.59
C LEU A 412 35.10 -10.76 -40.09
N ASP A 413 36.26 -11.20 -40.58
CA ASP A 413 36.58 -11.22 -42.01
C ASP A 413 35.68 -12.18 -42.80
#